data_AF-A0A834KX06-F1
#
_entry.id   AF-A0A834KX06-F1
#
_cell.length_a   1.000
_cell.length_b   1.000
_cell.length_c   1.000
_cell.angle_alpha   90.00
_cell.angle_beta   90.00
_cell.angle_gamma   90.00
#
_symmetry.space_group_name_H-M   'P 1'
#
loop_
_entity.id
_entity.type
_entity.pdbx_description
1 polymer ?
#
loop_
_entity_poly.entity_id
_entity_poly.type
_entity_poly.pdbx_seq_one_letter_code
_entity_poly.pdbx_strand_id
1 'polypeptide(L)'
;MQLEIQVALNFIISYLYNKLPRRRVNIFGEELERQLKQKYEGHWYPDKPYKGSGFRCIHVGEKVDPVVEKAAKESGLEIEDVRNNLPQDLSVWIDPYEVSYQIGEKGPIKVLYVDDSNESGANSGGLDLDKEIKNSFNPEAQVFMPDQ
;
A
#
# COMPACT_ATOMS: atom_id res chain seq x y z
N MET A 1 10.36 8.52 -0.04
CA MET A 1 9.82 7.70 -1.15
C MET A 1 9.99 6.19 -0.94
N GLN A 2 11.22 5.68 -0.77
CA GLN A 2 11.46 4.22 -0.70
C GLN A 2 10.69 3.55 0.44
N LEU A 3 10.72 4.15 1.64
CA LEU A 3 10.06 3.60 2.82
C LEU A 3 8.53 3.57 2.64
N GLU A 4 7.96 4.66 2.14
CA GLU A 4 6.54 4.83 1.89
C GLU A 4 6.04 3.81 0.85
N ILE A 5 6.82 3.57 -0.21
CA ILE A 5 6.55 2.49 -1.15
C ILE A 5 6.54 1.13 -0.46
N GLN A 6 7.53 0.83 0.39
CA GLN A 6 7.59 -0.46 1.11
C GLN A 6 6.41 -0.67 2.06
N VAL A 7 5.97 0.38 2.77
CA VAL A 7 4.77 0.32 3.63
C VAL A 7 3.54 -0.04 2.79
N ALA A 8 3.31 0.67 1.67
CA ALA A 8 2.17 0.40 0.81
C ALA A 8 2.24 -1.00 0.17
N LEU A 9 3.42 -1.44 -0.26
CA LEU A 9 3.62 -2.78 -0.82
C LEU A 9 3.27 -3.84 0.19
N ASN A 10 3.80 -3.76 1.42
CA ASN A 10 3.52 -4.72 2.48
C ASN A 10 2.02 -4.80 2.77
N PHE A 11 1.33 -3.66 2.81
CA PHE A 11 -0.11 -3.62 2.95
C PHE A 11 -0.82 -4.35 1.80
N ILE A 12 -0.53 -4.02 0.55
CA ILE A 12 -1.18 -4.61 -0.64
C ILE A 12 -0.92 -6.12 -0.72
N ILE A 13 0.34 -6.55 -0.64
CA ILE A 13 0.69 -7.98 -0.83
C ILE A 13 0.22 -8.84 0.35
N SER A 14 -0.06 -8.26 1.52
CA SER A 14 -0.60 -8.99 2.66
C SER A 14 -1.96 -9.64 2.37
N TYR A 15 -2.76 -9.05 1.47
CA TYR A 15 -4.03 -9.62 0.99
C TYR A 15 -3.83 -10.80 0.04
N LEU A 16 -2.69 -10.87 -0.63
CA LEU A 16 -2.39 -11.89 -1.64
C LEU A 16 -1.71 -13.13 -1.05
N TYR A 17 -0.96 -12.94 0.04
CA TYR A 17 -0.36 -14.06 0.77
C TYR A 17 -1.42 -15.05 1.26
N ASN A 18 -1.06 -16.34 1.22
CA ASN A 18 -1.93 -17.47 1.57
C ASN A 18 -3.18 -17.64 0.69
N LYS A 19 -3.36 -16.79 -0.33
CA LYS A 19 -4.42 -16.88 -1.34
C LYS A 19 -3.86 -17.23 -2.72
N LEU A 20 -2.72 -16.65 -3.07
CA LEU A 20 -2.03 -16.86 -4.33
C LEU A 20 -0.66 -17.55 -4.12
N PRO A 21 -0.06 -18.15 -5.16
CA PRO A 21 1.23 -18.84 -5.04
C PRO A 21 2.32 -17.90 -4.50
N ARG A 22 2.88 -18.20 -3.32
CA ARG A 22 3.83 -17.34 -2.59
C ARG A 22 4.96 -16.79 -3.46
N ARG A 23 5.59 -17.65 -4.27
CA ARG A 23 6.68 -17.23 -5.18
C ARG A 23 6.22 -16.16 -6.18
N ARG A 24 4.99 -16.27 -6.68
CA ARG A 24 4.39 -15.32 -7.62
C ARG A 24 4.01 -14.02 -6.92
N VAL A 25 3.50 -14.08 -5.69
CA VAL A 25 3.24 -12.88 -4.86
C VAL A 25 4.53 -12.10 -4.56
N ASN A 26 5.64 -12.79 -4.29
CA ASN A 26 6.93 -12.12 -4.10
C ASN A 26 7.36 -11.36 -5.36
N ILE A 27 7.30 -12.01 -6.53
CA ILE A 27 7.65 -11.38 -7.82
C ILE A 27 6.68 -10.21 -8.11
N PHE A 28 5.39 -10.37 -7.80
CA PHE A 28 4.42 -9.28 -7.94
C PHE A 28 4.83 -8.06 -7.11
N GLY A 29 5.24 -8.26 -5.85
CA GLY A 29 5.73 -7.19 -4.98
C GLY A 29 6.98 -6.50 -5.55
N GLU A 30 7.95 -7.27 -6.04
CA GLU A 30 9.18 -6.76 -6.67
C GLU A 30 8.88 -5.93 -7.93
N GLU A 31 7.98 -6.40 -8.80
CA GLU A 31 7.61 -5.68 -10.02
C GLU A 31 6.76 -4.44 -9.72
N LEU A 32 5.83 -4.53 -8.78
CA LEU A 32 5.04 -3.38 -8.33
C LEU A 32 5.95 -2.30 -7.74
N GLU A 33 6.92 -2.68 -6.91
CA GLU A 33 7.93 -1.77 -6.37
C GLU A 33 8.67 -1.03 -7.49
N ARG A 34 9.22 -1.78 -8.46
CA ARG A 34 10.00 -1.22 -9.57
C ARG A 34 9.16 -0.25 -10.39
N GLN A 35 7.90 -0.59 -10.66
CA GLN A 35 7.00 0.23 -11.44
C GLN A 35 6.56 1.50 -10.71
N LEU A 36 6.31 1.44 -9.40
CA LEU A 36 5.99 2.62 -8.59
C LEU A 36 7.17 3.60 -8.56
N LYS A 37 8.41 3.12 -8.38
CA LYS A 37 9.60 3.97 -8.48
C LYS A 37 9.69 4.68 -9.81
N GLN A 38 9.48 3.96 -10.91
CA GLN A 38 9.48 4.53 -12.26
C GLN A 38 8.35 5.55 -12.46
N LYS A 39 7.14 5.24 -11.99
CA LYS A 39 5.97 6.14 -12.06
C LYS A 39 6.23 7.43 -11.28
N TYR A 40 6.84 7.34 -10.10
CA TYR A 40 6.99 8.47 -9.18
C TYR A 40 8.22 9.35 -9.46
N GLU A 41 9.15 8.89 -10.29
CA GLU A 41 10.30 9.67 -10.73
C GLU A 41 9.84 11.03 -11.31
N GLY A 42 10.42 12.13 -10.83
CA GLY A 42 10.02 13.49 -11.18
C GLY A 42 8.67 13.98 -10.62
N HIS A 43 7.93 13.12 -9.91
CA HIS A 43 6.61 13.38 -9.35
C HIS A 43 6.57 13.20 -7.82
N TRP A 44 7.72 13.33 -7.16
CA TRP A 44 7.86 13.29 -5.71
C TRP A 44 8.28 14.66 -5.18
N TYR A 45 7.43 15.34 -4.40
CA TYR A 45 7.66 16.72 -3.96
C TYR A 45 7.60 16.84 -2.43
N PRO A 46 8.70 16.61 -1.70
CA PRO A 46 8.72 16.70 -0.24
C PRO A 46 8.24 18.04 0.32
N ASP A 47 8.57 19.16 -0.34
CA ASP A 47 8.14 20.49 0.11
C ASP A 47 6.64 20.77 -0.10
N LYS A 48 5.98 19.96 -0.95
CA LYS A 48 4.54 20.05 -1.23
C LYS A 48 3.96 18.63 -1.35
N PRO A 49 3.82 17.89 -0.23
CA PRO A 49 3.53 16.45 -0.25
C PRO A 49 2.34 16.07 -1.13
N TYR A 50 1.24 16.83 -1.02
CA TYR A 50 0.01 16.57 -1.78
C TYR A 50 0.07 16.94 -3.27
N LYS A 51 1.12 17.64 -3.72
CA LYS A 51 1.32 17.89 -5.16
C LYS A 51 1.53 16.55 -5.87
N GLY A 52 0.67 16.23 -6.83
CA GLY A 52 0.73 14.97 -7.56
C GLY A 52 0.22 13.74 -6.79
N SER A 53 -0.42 13.91 -5.63
CA SER A 53 -0.97 12.81 -4.83
C SER A 53 -1.95 11.94 -5.64
N GLY A 54 -2.87 12.56 -6.39
CA GLY A 54 -3.79 11.83 -7.28
C GLY A 54 -3.11 11.08 -8.43
N PHE A 55 -1.95 11.56 -8.90
CA PHE A 55 -1.15 10.83 -9.91
C PHE A 55 -0.46 9.61 -9.29
N ARG A 56 0.01 9.72 -8.05
CA ARG A 56 0.67 8.63 -7.33
C ARG A 56 -0.32 7.60 -6.80
N CYS A 57 -1.55 8.00 -6.47
CA CYS A 57 -2.58 7.10 -5.96
C CYS A 57 -2.69 5.80 -6.78
N ILE A 58 -2.71 4.67 -6.07
CA ILE A 58 -2.96 3.34 -6.63
C ILE A 58 -4.43 3.04 -6.37
N HIS A 59 -5.21 2.85 -7.42
CA HIS A 59 -6.63 2.54 -7.33
C HIS A 59 -6.94 1.15 -7.90
N VAL A 60 -7.72 0.36 -7.17
CA VAL A 60 -8.19 -0.97 -7.56
C VAL A 60 -9.70 -1.05 -7.29
N GLY A 61 -10.51 -0.69 -8.29
CA GLY A 61 -11.98 -0.70 -8.22
C GLY A 61 -12.60 -1.38 -9.44
N GLU A 62 -13.52 -0.69 -10.12
CA GLU A 62 -13.97 -1.11 -11.46
C GLU A 62 -12.81 -1.12 -12.46
N LYS A 63 -11.94 -0.12 -12.37
CA LYS A 63 -10.68 -0.03 -13.10
C LYS A 63 -9.51 -0.31 -12.15
N VAL A 64 -8.51 -0.99 -12.66
CA VAL A 64 -7.28 -1.31 -11.93
C VAL A 64 -6.16 -0.41 -12.43
N ASP A 65 -5.35 0.15 -11.52
CA ASP A 65 -4.20 0.98 -11.89
C ASP A 65 -3.24 0.19 -12.79
N PRO A 66 -2.77 0.76 -13.90
CA PRO A 66 -1.87 0.07 -14.84
C PRO A 66 -0.61 -0.54 -14.21
N VAL A 67 -0.10 0.02 -13.10
CA VAL A 67 1.06 -0.58 -12.40
C VAL A 67 0.72 -1.91 -11.72
N VAL A 68 -0.51 -2.07 -11.26
CA VAL A 68 -0.99 -3.33 -10.68
C VAL A 68 -1.21 -4.36 -11.79
N GLU A 69 -1.83 -3.96 -12.90
CA GLU A 69 -2.02 -4.84 -14.06
C GLU A 69 -0.70 -5.35 -14.62
N LYS A 70 0.28 -4.45 -14.77
CA LYS A 70 1.60 -4.81 -15.30
C LYS A 70 2.39 -5.67 -14.31
N ALA A 71 2.33 -5.41 -13.00
CA ALA A 71 2.95 -6.27 -11.99
C ALA A 71 2.32 -7.68 -11.95
N ALA A 72 1.00 -7.80 -12.11
CA ALA A 72 0.32 -9.10 -12.25
C ALA A 72 0.84 -9.86 -13.48
N LYS A 73 0.89 -9.19 -14.63
CA LYS A 73 1.41 -9.76 -15.87
C LYS A 73 2.87 -10.22 -15.76
N GLU A 74 3.76 -9.39 -15.23
CA GLU A 74 5.20 -9.69 -15.11
C GLU A 74 5.47 -10.81 -14.08
N SER A 75 4.65 -10.91 -13.03
CA SER A 75 4.74 -12.00 -12.05
C SER A 75 4.10 -13.30 -12.54
N GLY A 76 3.23 -13.25 -13.55
CA GLY A 76 2.47 -14.39 -14.07
C GLY A 76 1.27 -14.75 -13.18
N LEU A 77 0.67 -13.74 -12.53
CA LEU A 77 -0.63 -13.84 -11.88
C LEU A 77 -1.71 -13.33 -12.83
N GLU A 78 -2.89 -13.94 -12.80
CA GLU A 78 -4.06 -13.39 -13.47
C GLU A 78 -4.53 -12.14 -12.74
N ILE A 79 -4.85 -11.08 -13.50
CA ILE A 79 -5.26 -9.80 -12.91
C ILE A 79 -6.55 -9.92 -12.10
N GLU A 80 -7.47 -10.76 -12.55
CA GLU A 80 -8.73 -11.03 -11.84
C GLU A 80 -8.48 -11.73 -10.49
N ASP A 81 -7.50 -12.63 -10.40
CA ASP A 81 -7.14 -13.28 -9.14
C ASP A 81 -6.54 -12.26 -8.15
N VAL A 82 -5.71 -11.32 -8.63
CA VAL A 82 -5.19 -10.24 -7.80
C VAL A 82 -6.32 -9.34 -7.31
N ARG A 83 -7.19 -8.89 -8.22
CA ARG A 83 -8.33 -8.01 -7.91
C ARG A 83 -9.30 -8.64 -6.92
N ASN A 84 -9.64 -9.92 -7.11
CA ASN A 84 -10.60 -10.64 -6.25
C ASN A 84 -10.10 -10.88 -4.82
N ASN A 85 -8.78 -10.83 -4.59
CA ASN A 85 -8.20 -10.96 -3.26
C ASN A 85 -7.92 -9.60 -2.60
N LEU A 86 -7.98 -8.50 -3.34
CA LEU A 86 -7.87 -7.15 -2.77
C LEU A 86 -9.26 -6.65 -2.31
N PRO A 87 -9.31 -5.75 -1.32
CA PRO A 87 -10.55 -5.08 -0.96
C PRO A 87 -11.18 -4.35 -2.14
N GLN A 88 -12.51 -4.44 -2.26
CA GLN A 88 -13.24 -3.74 -3.30
C GLN A 88 -13.08 -2.21 -3.17
N ASP A 89 -12.84 -1.55 -4.31
CA ASP A 89 -12.62 -0.10 -4.41
C ASP A 89 -11.53 0.40 -3.45
N LEU A 90 -10.40 -0.32 -3.44
CA LEU A 90 -9.21 0.08 -2.68
C LEU A 90 -8.54 1.27 -3.36
N SER A 91 -8.22 2.30 -2.58
CA SER A 91 -7.34 3.39 -2.99
C SER A 91 -6.20 3.54 -1.98
N VAL A 92 -4.96 3.68 -2.45
CA VAL A 92 -3.77 3.87 -1.61
C VAL A 92 -3.02 5.10 -2.08
N TRP A 93 -2.87 6.08 -1.18
CA TRP A 93 -2.05 7.27 -1.39
C TRP A 93 -0.67 7.05 -0.82
N ILE A 94 0.35 7.32 -1.63
CA ILE A 94 1.76 7.22 -1.25
C ILE A 94 2.37 8.60 -1.49
N ASP A 95 2.41 9.38 -0.43
CA ASP A 95 2.84 10.77 -0.45
C ASP A 95 4.10 10.93 0.41
N PRO A 96 4.91 11.99 0.20
CA PRO A 96 5.99 12.31 1.12
C PRO A 96 5.47 12.36 2.56
N TYR A 97 6.10 11.58 3.44
CA TYR A 97 5.80 11.51 4.87
C TYR A 97 4.46 10.85 5.26
N GLU A 98 3.64 10.37 4.31
CA GLU A 98 2.37 9.75 4.63
C GLU A 98 2.02 8.62 3.64
N VAL A 99 1.57 7.49 4.18
CA VAL A 99 0.88 6.44 3.42
C VAL A 99 -0.48 6.23 4.04
N SER A 100 -1.53 6.39 3.24
CA SER A 100 -2.91 6.23 3.67
C SER A 100 -3.73 5.48 2.63
N TYR A 101 -4.87 4.93 3.04
CA TYR A 101 -5.74 4.14 2.18
C TYR A 101 -7.21 4.34 2.50
N GLN A 102 -8.06 4.00 1.54
CA GLN A 102 -9.51 3.97 1.66
C GLN A 102 -10.01 2.66 1.02
N ILE A 103 -10.99 2.02 1.65
CA ILE A 103 -11.68 0.84 1.11
C ILE A 103 -13.15 1.20 0.93
N GLY A 104 -13.67 0.99 -0.29
CA GLY A 104 -15.02 1.39 -0.66
C GLY A 104 -15.14 2.89 -0.96
N GLU A 105 -16.04 3.26 -1.88
CA GLU A 105 -16.23 4.66 -2.32
C GLU A 105 -16.53 5.66 -1.18
N LYS A 106 -17.12 5.18 -0.08
CA LYS A 106 -17.50 5.99 1.09
C LYS A 106 -16.79 5.54 2.37
N GLY A 107 -15.73 4.74 2.25
CA GLY A 107 -14.95 4.32 3.40
C GLY A 107 -14.21 5.50 4.05
N PRO A 108 -13.87 5.41 5.34
CA PRO A 108 -12.95 6.37 5.95
C PRO A 108 -11.54 6.21 5.38
N ILE A 109 -10.80 7.31 5.28
CA ILE A 109 -9.36 7.25 5.02
C ILE A 109 -8.66 6.80 6.31
N LYS A 110 -7.73 5.86 6.20
CA LYS A 110 -6.92 5.33 7.29
C LYS A 110 -5.44 5.49 6.96
N VAL A 111 -4.64 5.81 7.96
CA VAL A 111 -3.20 6.02 7.83
C VAL A 111 -2.47 4.70 8.16
N LEU A 112 -1.56 4.29 7.28
CA LEU A 112 -0.64 3.17 7.48
C LEU A 112 0.72 3.65 8.01
N TYR A 113 1.13 4.84 7.60
CA TYR A 113 2.39 5.46 8.02
C TYR A 113 2.26 6.98 7.97
N VAL A 114 2.79 7.64 8.98
CA VAL A 114 3.04 9.07 9.00
C VAL A 114 4.39 9.32 9.66
N ASP A 115 5.17 10.26 9.12
CA ASP A 115 6.41 10.71 9.75
C ASP A 115 6.19 12.06 10.43
N ASP A 116 5.98 12.03 11.75
CA ASP A 116 5.77 13.22 12.58
C ASP A 116 7.04 14.05 12.79
N SER A 117 8.21 13.60 12.31
CA SER A 117 9.47 14.30 12.53
C SER A 117 9.57 15.68 11.84
N ASN A 118 8.62 16.02 10.96
CA ASN A 118 8.50 17.35 10.36
C ASN A 118 7.54 18.28 11.12
N GLU A 119 6.80 17.81 12.13
CA GLU A 119 5.94 18.65 12.97
C GLU A 119 6.70 19.24 14.17
N SER A 120 7.73 20.05 13.89
CA SER A 120 8.13 21.11 14.83
C SER A 120 7.09 22.22 14.78
N GLY A 121 5.88 21.97 15.33
CA GLY A 121 4.80 22.94 15.19
C GLY A 121 3.47 22.72 15.89
N ALA A 122 3.14 21.58 16.52
CA ALA A 122 1.92 21.50 17.34
C ALA A 122 1.96 20.37 18.38
N ASN A 123 2.11 20.79 19.62
CA ASN A 123 1.96 20.08 20.89
C ASN A 123 0.82 19.02 20.92
N SER A 124 1.14 17.71 21.01
CA SER A 124 0.85 16.87 22.19
C SER A 124 0.89 15.36 21.92
N GLY A 125 1.70 14.65 22.71
CA GLY A 125 1.32 13.32 23.20
C GLY A 125 2.01 12.13 22.53
N GLY A 126 3.26 11.87 22.93
CA GLY A 126 3.87 10.56 22.67
C GLY A 126 3.04 9.46 23.32
N LEU A 127 2.46 8.58 22.50
CA LEU A 127 1.94 7.28 22.90
C LEU A 127 2.04 6.28 21.73
N ASP A 128 2.88 5.26 21.94
CA ASP A 128 2.83 3.91 21.34
C ASP A 128 3.18 3.72 19.85
N LEU A 129 4.47 3.70 19.52
CA LEU A 129 4.99 3.05 18.30
C LEU A 129 4.50 1.58 18.16
N ASP A 130 4.24 0.90 19.28
CA ASP A 130 3.70 -0.46 19.32
C ASP A 130 2.23 -0.57 18.84
N LYS A 131 1.47 0.53 18.82
CA LYS A 131 0.10 0.55 18.29
C LYS A 131 0.07 0.80 16.78
N GLU A 132 0.97 1.61 16.26
CA GLU A 132 1.04 1.93 14.82
C GLU A 132 1.44 0.71 13.98
N ILE A 133 2.38 -0.10 14.48
CA ILE A 133 2.75 -1.36 13.83
C ILE A 133 1.56 -2.33 13.77
N LYS A 134 0.71 -2.38 14.81
CA LYS A 134 -0.49 -3.24 14.81
C LYS A 134 -1.55 -2.80 13.80
N ASN A 135 -1.61 -1.50 13.46
CA ASN A 135 -2.55 -0.97 12.48
C ASN A 135 -2.07 -1.11 11.02
N SER A 136 -0.79 -1.46 10.82
CA SER A 136 -0.18 -1.68 9.50
C SER A 136 -0.48 -3.07 8.91
N PHE A 137 -1.11 -3.97 9.67
CA PHE A 137 -1.47 -5.31 9.23
C PHE A 137 -2.91 -5.36 8.74
N ASN A 138 -3.14 -6.10 7.65
CA ASN A 138 -4.49 -6.46 7.21
C ASN A 138 -5.25 -7.14 8.38
N PRO A 139 -6.34 -6.56 8.89
CA PRO A 139 -7.08 -7.12 10.03
C PRO A 139 -7.74 -8.48 9.71
N GLU A 140 -7.83 -8.86 8.44
CA GLU A 140 -8.39 -10.14 7.99
C GLU A 140 -7.35 -11.24 7.79
N ALA A 141 -6.06 -10.96 8.02
CA ALA A 141 -5.02 -11.97 7.90
C ALA A 141 -5.15 -13.03 9.01
N GLN A 142 -5.43 -14.28 8.64
CA GLN A 142 -5.44 -15.40 9.58
C GLN A 142 -4.01 -15.75 10.01
N VAL A 143 -3.77 -15.73 11.34
CA VAL A 143 -2.50 -16.18 11.94
C VAL A 143 -2.41 -17.70 11.77
N PHE A 144 -1.32 -18.17 11.17
CA PHE A 144 -1.02 -19.60 11.05
C PHE A 144 -0.77 -20.19 12.44
N MET A 145 -1.58 -21.18 12.83
CA MET A 145 -1.31 -22.02 13.99
C MET A 145 -0.80 -23.38 13.50
N PRO A 146 0.47 -23.74 13.73
CA PRO A 146 0.93 -25.09 13.42
C PRO A 146 0.19 -26.09 14.31
N ASP A 147 -0.22 -27.20 13.71
CA ASP A 147 -0.78 -28.34 14.45
C ASP A 147 0.27 -28.87 15.44
N GLN A 148 -0.17 -29.15 16.67
CA GLN A 148 0.66 -29.67 17.77
C GLN A 148 1.21 -31.06 17.51
#